data_AF-A0A1F3IP52-F1
#
_entry.id   AF-A0A1F3IP52-F1
#
_cell.length_a   1.000
_cell.length_b   1.000
_cell.length_c   1.000
_cell.angle_alpha   90.00
_cell.angle_beta   90.00
_cell.angle_gamma   90.00
#
_symmetry.space_group_name_H-M   'P 1'
#
loop_
_entity.id
_entity.type
_entity.pdbx_description
1 polymer ?
#
loop_
_entity_poly.entity_id
_entity_poly.type
_entity_poly.pdbx_seq_one_letter_code
_entity_poly.pdbx_strand_id
1 'polypeptide(L)'
;MKRIFKKIIFFIFFFIAFIPVIYANEDIQLTIEEPSTKFMFWAFLLGGLSAISLVIGSVLGLIWKPSPRITAGFTAFGAGALLAALSVELIAPTVIEFVESNHAPIGETTGHDMFLEFTFLIVGCVIGGVLFYFMNEALNSKGGYLRKASTTIAYFNHLRNKRTRLALKRFSKIKLIRSIPATHMDILVQHIRQVHFRKGHYLFHKGDITNRIYFIESGEVNLVYNNDKDHLIKDNEIVGETAFLIHDPILYDAIASTDVKAFELTQNDFNQLRDTCPELQEIIGLYARNELLHDLGQMNGESENHMDAKEWTIEASKHVHQHSYIPTQKEINDHAQKQTSAPLSIWLGIFLDGIPESFVIGAGFLIILASKGSLDSLSFSSVIPYTLIAGLFLSNLPEAMSSSIGMKKMGWKPFKILSLWSSLMIMTAVGAVFGYYYGAVIPNYIEIGVEGVASGAMLTMISQTMIPEAVHIGGSKVTGLSTLAGYLSAVAFKVFE
;
A
#
# COMPACT_ATOMS: atom_id res chain seq x y z
N MET A 1 -4.61 11.80 12.23
CA MET A 1 -5.15 11.07 11.04
C MET A 1 -6.67 11.13 10.87
N LYS A 2 -7.53 10.69 11.80
CA LYS A 2 -9.01 10.70 11.60
C LYS A 2 -9.62 12.07 11.23
N ARG A 3 -9.14 13.17 11.84
CA ARG A 3 -9.57 14.55 11.51
C ARG A 3 -9.12 15.01 10.12
N ILE A 4 -7.90 14.66 9.72
CA ILE A 4 -7.33 15.00 8.40
C ILE A 4 -8.08 14.24 7.30
N PHE A 5 -8.35 12.94 7.52
CA PHE A 5 -9.11 12.12 6.58
C PHE A 5 -10.54 12.64 6.35
N LYS A 6 -11.26 13.03 7.40
CA LYS A 6 -12.58 13.68 7.26
C LYS A 6 -12.48 15.01 6.52
N LYS A 7 -11.44 15.81 6.78
CA LYS A 7 -11.20 17.08 6.07
C LYS A 7 -10.88 16.86 4.59
N ILE A 8 -10.09 15.84 4.24
CA ILE A 8 -9.75 15.52 2.85
C ILE A 8 -10.98 15.02 2.10
N ILE A 9 -11.75 14.08 2.65
CA ILE A 9 -13.01 13.62 2.03
C ILE A 9 -14.00 14.77 1.87
N PHE A 10 -14.15 15.60 2.91
CA PHE A 10 -14.98 16.79 2.83
C PHE A 10 -14.46 17.75 1.76
N PHE A 11 -13.14 17.94 1.64
CA PHE A 11 -12.54 18.79 0.64
C PHE A 11 -12.75 18.26 -0.78
N ILE A 12 -12.61 16.94 -1.02
CA ILE A 12 -12.89 16.31 -2.33
C ILE A 12 -14.36 16.45 -2.69
N PHE A 13 -15.24 16.10 -1.75
CA PHE A 13 -16.68 16.25 -1.95
C PHE A 13 -17.04 17.72 -2.17
N PHE A 14 -16.40 18.65 -1.45
CA PHE A 14 -16.60 20.07 -1.63
C PHE A 14 -16.05 20.58 -2.98
N PHE A 15 -14.89 20.11 -3.40
CA PHE A 15 -14.22 20.52 -4.63
C PHE A 15 -14.91 19.94 -5.87
N ILE A 16 -15.34 18.68 -5.82
CA ILE A 16 -15.97 17.98 -6.95
C ILE A 16 -17.49 18.23 -6.97
N ALA A 17 -18.17 18.33 -5.82
CA ALA A 17 -19.63 18.46 -5.77
C ALA A 17 -20.13 19.89 -5.46
N PHE A 18 -19.29 20.79 -4.94
CA PHE A 18 -19.74 22.10 -4.44
C PHE A 18 -19.10 23.29 -5.17
N ILE A 19 -17.87 23.19 -5.66
CA ILE A 19 -17.27 24.22 -6.54
C ILE A 19 -18.07 24.39 -7.84
N PRO A 20 -18.55 23.32 -8.51
CA PRO A 20 -19.51 23.43 -9.61
C PRO A 20 -20.75 24.27 -9.28
N VAL A 21 -21.27 24.12 -8.06
CA VAL A 21 -22.48 24.79 -7.59
C VAL A 21 -22.23 26.25 -7.22
N ILE A 22 -21.02 26.58 -6.74
CA ILE A 22 -20.63 27.96 -6.37
C ILE A 22 -20.36 28.82 -7.61
N TYR A 23 -19.83 28.22 -8.68
CA TYR A 23 -19.49 28.91 -9.93
C TYR A 23 -20.55 28.78 -11.03
N ALA A 24 -21.71 28.18 -10.74
CA ALA A 24 -22.90 28.24 -11.58
C ALA A 24 -23.42 29.68 -11.62
N ASN A 25 -22.78 30.54 -12.41
CA ASN A 25 -23.21 31.92 -12.67
C ASN A 25 -24.05 31.96 -13.95
N GLU A 26 -25.05 32.83 -13.95
CA GLU A 26 -26.25 32.85 -14.82
C GLU A 26 -26.03 33.08 -16.34
N ASP A 27 -24.81 33.16 -16.86
CA ASP A 27 -24.57 33.73 -18.21
C ASP A 27 -23.89 32.82 -19.26
N ILE A 28 -23.66 31.53 -19.00
CA ILE A 28 -23.12 30.60 -20.02
C ILE A 28 -24.12 29.46 -20.25
N GLN A 29 -25.21 29.77 -20.95
CA GLN A 29 -26.03 28.74 -21.57
C GLN A 29 -25.30 28.20 -22.81
N LEU A 30 -24.60 27.07 -22.65
CA LEU A 30 -24.56 26.11 -23.76
C LEU A 30 -26.02 25.82 -24.11
N THR A 31 -26.43 26.14 -25.34
CA THR A 31 -27.76 25.89 -25.91
C THR A 31 -28.03 24.39 -26.02
N ILE A 32 -28.18 23.73 -24.88
CA ILE A 32 -28.87 22.47 -24.74
C ILE A 32 -30.13 22.84 -23.99
N GLU A 33 -31.24 22.99 -24.74
CA GLU A 33 -32.59 23.01 -24.16
C GLU A 33 -32.66 21.90 -23.10
N GLU A 34 -33.01 22.28 -21.87
CA GLU A 34 -33.11 21.48 -20.63
C GLU A 34 -32.56 20.04 -20.66
N PRO A 35 -31.65 19.65 -19.73
CA PRO A 35 -31.08 18.30 -19.71
C PRO A 35 -32.14 17.21 -19.87
N SER A 36 -32.19 16.58 -21.05
CA SER A 36 -33.32 15.71 -21.38
C SER A 36 -33.28 14.45 -20.52
N THR A 37 -34.46 13.96 -20.12
CA THR A 37 -34.60 12.70 -19.38
C THR A 37 -34.01 11.52 -20.14
N LYS A 38 -34.02 11.58 -21.48
CA LYS A 38 -33.36 10.61 -22.38
C LYS A 38 -31.84 10.59 -22.17
N PHE A 39 -31.18 11.75 -22.18
CA PHE A 39 -29.72 11.82 -22.05
C PHE A 39 -29.24 11.57 -20.62
N MET A 40 -30.00 11.97 -19.60
CA MET A 40 -29.73 11.56 -18.22
C MET A 40 -29.76 10.04 -18.06
N PHE A 41 -30.74 9.36 -18.67
CA PHE A 41 -30.79 7.90 -18.66
C PHE A 41 -29.62 7.28 -19.42
N TRP A 42 -29.17 7.88 -20.53
CA TRP A 42 -27.98 7.43 -21.25
C TRP A 42 -26.70 7.60 -20.44
N ALA A 43 -26.51 8.74 -19.76
CA ALA A 43 -25.39 8.94 -18.83
C ALA A 43 -25.40 7.90 -17.71
N PHE A 44 -26.57 7.60 -17.14
CA PHE A 44 -26.75 6.53 -16.16
C PHE A 44 -26.31 5.17 -16.73
N LEU A 45 -26.74 4.83 -17.95
CA LEU A 45 -26.34 3.59 -18.61
C LEU A 45 -24.83 3.55 -18.87
N LEU A 46 -24.19 4.64 -19.31
CA LEU A 46 -22.74 4.70 -19.55
C LEU A 46 -21.96 4.47 -18.25
N GLY A 47 -22.32 5.15 -17.16
CA GLY A 47 -21.70 4.93 -15.85
C GLY A 47 -21.96 3.53 -15.30
N GLY A 48 -23.13 2.94 -15.57
CA GLY A 48 -23.42 1.55 -15.24
C GLY A 48 -22.59 0.56 -16.06
N LEU A 49 -22.41 0.82 -17.36
CA LEU A 49 -21.69 -0.05 -18.29
C LEU A 49 -20.18 -0.06 -18.02
N SER A 50 -19.60 1.07 -17.59
CA SER A 50 -18.20 1.11 -17.14
C SER A 50 -18.00 0.30 -15.84
N ALA A 51 -18.94 0.41 -14.90
CA ALA A 51 -18.82 -0.20 -13.57
C ALA A 51 -19.39 -1.62 -13.44
N ILE A 52 -20.10 -2.15 -14.44
CA ILE A 52 -20.62 -3.53 -14.42
C ILE A 52 -19.50 -4.57 -14.32
N SER A 53 -18.30 -4.21 -14.80
CA SER A 53 -17.04 -4.92 -14.60
C SER A 53 -16.78 -5.28 -13.13
N LEU A 54 -17.15 -4.42 -12.18
CA LEU A 54 -16.99 -4.66 -10.75
C LEU A 54 -17.84 -5.85 -10.29
N VAL A 55 -19.08 -5.93 -10.76
CA VAL A 55 -20.01 -7.02 -10.42
C VAL A 55 -19.56 -8.31 -11.09
N ILE A 56 -19.25 -8.26 -12.39
CA ILE A 56 -18.79 -9.43 -13.16
C ILE A 56 -17.48 -9.97 -12.58
N GLY A 57 -16.53 -9.08 -12.29
CA GLY A 57 -15.24 -9.42 -11.69
C GLY A 57 -15.43 -10.08 -10.33
N SER A 58 -16.34 -9.55 -9.51
CA SER A 58 -16.69 -10.16 -8.22
C SER A 58 -17.24 -11.57 -8.37
N VAL A 59 -18.22 -11.77 -9.26
CA VAL A 59 -18.82 -13.09 -9.53
C VAL A 59 -17.75 -14.08 -9.99
N LEU A 60 -16.91 -13.69 -10.96
CA LEU A 60 -15.80 -14.51 -11.44
C LEU A 60 -14.81 -14.86 -10.33
N GLY A 61 -14.49 -13.91 -9.45
CA GLY A 61 -13.61 -14.16 -8.30
C GLY A 61 -14.21 -15.16 -7.30
N LEU A 62 -15.52 -15.11 -7.08
CA LEU A 62 -16.21 -15.99 -6.15
C LEU A 62 -16.36 -17.43 -6.67
N ILE A 63 -16.50 -17.61 -7.98
CA ILE A 63 -16.74 -18.89 -8.67
C ILE A 63 -15.44 -19.53 -9.17
N TRP A 64 -14.65 -18.81 -9.97
CA TRP A 64 -13.58 -19.39 -10.81
C TRP A 64 -12.22 -19.49 -10.09
N LYS A 65 -11.91 -18.57 -9.15
CA LYS A 65 -10.61 -18.52 -8.43
C LYS A 65 -9.39 -18.72 -9.37
N PRO A 66 -9.16 -17.81 -10.34
CA PRO A 66 -8.11 -17.97 -11.34
C PRO A 66 -6.71 -18.02 -10.74
N SER A 67 -5.77 -18.57 -11.51
CA SER A 67 -4.38 -18.64 -11.09
C SER A 67 -3.76 -17.24 -10.93
N PRO A 68 -2.72 -17.09 -10.08
CA PRO A 68 -2.01 -15.83 -9.90
C PRO A 68 -1.55 -15.20 -11.22
N ARG A 69 -1.03 -16.00 -12.16
CA ARG A 69 -0.55 -15.52 -13.46
C ARG A 69 -1.67 -14.92 -14.32
N ILE A 70 -2.85 -15.53 -14.31
CA ILE A 70 -4.01 -15.03 -15.06
C ILE A 70 -4.51 -13.72 -14.44
N THR A 71 -4.58 -13.65 -13.11
CA THR A 71 -4.98 -12.44 -12.38
C THR A 71 -4.00 -11.30 -12.69
N ALA A 72 -2.69 -11.56 -12.62
CA ALA A 72 -1.66 -10.60 -12.96
C ALA A 72 -1.72 -10.15 -14.43
N GLY A 73 -1.99 -11.08 -15.35
CA GLY A 73 -2.20 -10.76 -16.77
C GLY A 73 -3.37 -9.81 -16.97
N PHE A 74 -4.53 -10.06 -16.35
CA PHE A 74 -5.68 -9.14 -16.41
C PHE A 74 -5.38 -7.78 -15.77
N THR A 75 -4.75 -7.74 -14.59
CA THR A 75 -4.36 -6.48 -13.94
C THR A 75 -3.40 -5.67 -14.83
N ALA A 76 -2.38 -6.31 -15.40
CA ALA A 76 -1.43 -5.67 -16.30
C ALA A 76 -2.09 -5.17 -17.59
N PHE A 77 -3.00 -5.96 -18.16
CA PHE A 77 -3.78 -5.59 -19.34
C PHE A 77 -4.67 -4.38 -19.07
N GLY A 78 -5.42 -4.38 -17.96
CA GLY A 78 -6.21 -3.23 -17.52
C GLY A 78 -5.36 -1.98 -17.30
N ALA A 79 -4.17 -2.12 -16.71
CA ALA A 79 -3.24 -1.01 -16.51
C ALA A 79 -2.79 -0.38 -17.83
N GLY A 80 -2.47 -1.22 -18.84
CA GLY A 80 -2.11 -0.74 -20.17
C GLY A 80 -3.28 -0.06 -20.88
N ALA A 81 -4.48 -0.64 -20.80
CA ALA A 81 -5.69 -0.09 -21.39
C ALA A 81 -6.07 1.27 -20.78
N LEU A 82 -5.97 1.41 -19.46
CA LEU A 82 -6.19 2.70 -18.79
C LEU A 82 -5.13 3.73 -19.17
N LEU A 83 -3.87 3.34 -19.31
CA LEU A 83 -2.80 4.28 -19.69
C LEU A 83 -3.05 4.86 -21.08
N ALA A 84 -3.55 4.05 -22.01
CA ALA A 84 -3.99 4.51 -23.33
C ALA A 84 -5.22 5.43 -23.23
N ALA A 85 -6.28 5.00 -22.52
CA ALA A 85 -7.50 5.79 -22.37
C ALA A 85 -7.25 7.16 -21.73
N LEU A 86 -6.47 7.20 -20.64
CA LEU A 86 -5.94 8.42 -20.00
C LEU A 86 -5.29 9.35 -21.04
N SER A 87 -4.36 8.81 -21.82
CA SER A 87 -3.55 9.64 -22.72
C SER A 87 -4.38 10.18 -23.87
N VAL A 88 -5.27 9.36 -24.43
CA VAL A 88 -6.03 9.66 -25.66
C VAL A 88 -7.34 10.39 -25.39
N GLU A 89 -8.08 10.03 -24.34
CA GLU A 89 -9.43 10.58 -24.09
C GLU A 89 -9.42 11.79 -23.16
N LEU A 90 -8.50 11.85 -22.20
CA LEU A 90 -8.50 12.89 -21.18
C LEU A 90 -7.45 13.97 -21.45
N ILE A 91 -6.21 13.56 -21.72
CA ILE A 91 -5.09 14.52 -21.81
C ILE A 91 -4.94 15.07 -23.23
N ALA A 92 -4.95 14.22 -24.25
CA ALA A 92 -4.65 14.62 -25.62
C ALA A 92 -5.57 15.71 -26.18
N PRO A 93 -6.90 15.70 -26.02
CA PRO A 93 -7.78 16.71 -26.61
C PRO A 93 -7.41 18.13 -26.18
N THR A 94 -7.25 18.36 -24.88
CA THR A 94 -6.86 19.66 -24.31
C THR A 94 -5.47 20.10 -24.80
N VAL A 95 -4.51 19.16 -24.86
CA VAL A 95 -3.13 19.48 -25.29
C VAL A 95 -3.08 19.84 -26.77
N ILE A 96 -3.81 19.11 -27.62
CA ILE A 96 -3.86 19.37 -29.07
C ILE A 96 -4.47 20.74 -29.32
N GLU A 97 -5.61 21.05 -28.68
CA GLU A 97 -6.27 22.36 -28.80
C GLU A 97 -5.31 23.51 -28.40
N PHE A 98 -4.60 23.34 -27.28
CA PHE A 98 -3.62 24.32 -26.81
C PHE A 98 -2.43 24.50 -27.77
N VAL A 99 -1.94 23.42 -28.40
CA VAL A 99 -0.81 23.51 -29.33
C VAL A 99 -1.23 24.12 -30.67
N GLU A 100 -2.41 23.76 -31.18
CA GLU A 100 -2.92 24.27 -32.46
C GLU A 100 -3.25 25.77 -32.39
N SER A 101 -3.81 26.24 -31.27
CA SER A 101 -4.11 27.66 -31.05
C SER A 101 -2.86 28.55 -30.96
N ASN A 102 -1.74 28.04 -30.45
CA ASN A 102 -0.45 28.77 -30.44
C ASN A 102 0.12 29.03 -31.85
N HIS A 103 -0.43 28.40 -32.89
CA HIS A 103 -0.04 28.63 -34.29
C HIS A 103 -1.04 29.51 -35.06
N ALA A 104 -2.13 29.96 -34.42
CA ALA A 104 -3.12 30.85 -35.03
C ALA A 104 -2.65 32.33 -35.00
N PRO A 105 -3.06 33.17 -35.97
CA PRO A 105 -2.65 34.58 -36.01
C PRO A 105 -3.08 35.34 -34.75
N ILE A 106 -2.15 36.11 -34.17
CA ILE A 106 -2.36 36.94 -32.98
C ILE A 106 -3.46 37.97 -33.29
N GLY A 107 -4.68 37.77 -32.76
CA GLY A 107 -5.79 38.68 -33.01
C GLY A 107 -7.13 38.35 -32.34
N GLU A 108 -7.37 37.12 -31.89
CA GLU A 108 -8.60 36.76 -31.19
C GLU A 108 -8.37 36.52 -29.70
N THR A 109 -9.28 37.04 -28.88
CA THR A 109 -9.29 36.99 -27.41
C THR A 109 -9.46 35.58 -26.81
N THR A 110 -9.47 34.53 -27.64
CA THR A 110 -9.66 33.12 -27.29
C THR A 110 -8.42 32.46 -26.66
N GLY A 111 -7.23 33.05 -26.79
CA GLY A 111 -5.98 32.45 -26.26
C GLY A 111 -5.86 32.42 -24.72
N HIS A 112 -6.58 33.29 -24.00
CA HIS A 112 -6.52 33.33 -22.53
C HIS A 112 -7.26 32.17 -21.88
N ASP A 113 -8.41 31.78 -22.42
CA ASP A 113 -9.22 30.69 -21.88
C ASP A 113 -8.53 29.33 -22.09
N MET A 114 -7.90 29.10 -23.24
CA MET A 114 -7.18 27.84 -23.52
C MET A 114 -5.91 27.65 -22.67
N PHE A 115 -5.16 28.72 -22.41
CA PHE A 115 -4.03 28.63 -21.46
C PHE A 115 -4.52 28.32 -20.04
N LEU A 116 -5.68 28.86 -19.67
CA LEU A 116 -6.32 28.61 -18.38
C LEU A 116 -6.78 27.13 -18.30
N GLU A 117 -7.42 26.60 -19.34
CA GLU A 117 -7.81 25.18 -19.45
C GLU A 117 -6.61 24.23 -19.32
N PHE A 118 -5.54 24.47 -20.08
CA PHE A 118 -4.30 23.69 -19.96
C PHE A 118 -3.70 23.77 -18.55
N THR A 119 -3.71 24.96 -17.94
CA THR A 119 -3.25 25.14 -16.56
C THR A 119 -4.10 24.34 -15.57
N PHE A 120 -5.43 24.38 -15.71
CA PHE A 120 -6.35 23.63 -14.87
C PHE A 120 -6.18 22.12 -15.04
N LEU A 121 -5.94 21.62 -16.26
CA LEU A 121 -5.62 20.21 -16.50
C LEU A 121 -4.38 19.77 -15.71
N ILE A 122 -3.27 20.51 -15.83
CA ILE A 122 -2.00 20.18 -15.16
C ILE A 122 -2.12 20.28 -13.64
N VAL A 123 -2.73 21.37 -13.14
CA VAL A 123 -2.97 21.55 -11.70
C VAL A 123 -3.89 20.45 -11.18
N GLY A 124 -4.95 20.10 -11.93
CA GLY A 124 -5.84 18.99 -11.65
C GLY A 124 -5.07 17.67 -11.55
N CYS A 125 -4.19 17.36 -12.51
CA CYS A 125 -3.37 16.15 -12.50
C CYS A 125 -2.49 16.05 -11.25
N VAL A 126 -1.83 17.15 -10.88
CA VAL A 126 -1.00 17.19 -9.66
C VAL A 126 -1.86 16.98 -8.41
N ILE A 127 -2.98 17.70 -8.30
CA ILE A 127 -3.91 17.58 -7.16
C ILE A 127 -4.44 16.15 -7.06
N GLY A 128 -4.93 15.59 -8.16
CA GLY A 128 -5.48 14.24 -8.23
C GLY A 128 -4.48 13.17 -7.83
N GLY A 129 -3.25 13.24 -8.34
CA GLY A 129 -2.20 12.28 -7.97
C GLY A 129 -1.78 12.38 -6.51
N VAL A 130 -1.59 13.60 -5.99
CA VAL A 130 -1.24 13.83 -4.57
C VAL A 130 -2.38 13.36 -3.66
N LEU A 131 -3.62 13.67 -4.04
CA LEU A 131 -4.81 13.29 -3.30
C LEU A 131 -4.96 11.77 -3.25
N PHE A 132 -4.86 11.10 -4.41
CA PHE A 132 -4.89 9.64 -4.49
C PHE A 132 -3.83 9.01 -3.58
N TYR A 133 -2.59 9.51 -3.62
CA TYR A 133 -1.51 9.02 -2.76
C TYR A 133 -1.88 9.08 -1.27
N PHE A 134 -2.32 10.25 -0.78
CA PHE A 134 -2.68 10.41 0.63
C PHE A 134 -3.91 9.60 1.03
N MET A 135 -4.88 9.46 0.13
CA MET A 135 -6.07 8.64 0.37
C MET A 135 -5.72 7.15 0.42
N ASN A 136 -4.93 6.67 -0.52
CA ASN A 136 -4.43 5.30 -0.54
C ASN A 136 -3.66 4.99 0.75
N GLU A 137 -2.81 5.91 1.21
CA GLU A 137 -2.09 5.77 2.47
C GLU A 137 -3.03 5.77 3.70
N ALA A 138 -4.03 6.65 3.71
CA ALA A 138 -5.02 6.70 4.78
C ALA A 138 -5.89 5.43 4.83
N LEU A 139 -6.22 4.83 3.69
CA LEU A 139 -6.93 3.56 3.59
C LEU A 139 -6.06 2.40 4.04
N ASN A 140 -4.77 2.38 3.65
CA ASN A 140 -3.81 1.39 4.11
C ASN A 140 -3.71 1.35 5.63
N SER A 141 -3.75 2.51 6.30
CA SER A 141 -3.73 2.60 7.76
C SER A 141 -4.95 1.97 8.47
N LYS A 142 -6.06 1.73 7.75
CA LYS A 142 -7.31 1.12 8.27
C LYS A 142 -7.54 -0.33 7.86
N GLY A 143 -6.50 -0.97 7.30
CA GLY A 143 -6.56 -2.35 6.80
C GLY A 143 -6.74 -2.45 5.29
N GLY A 144 -6.71 -1.33 4.57
CA GLY A 144 -6.66 -1.32 3.10
C GLY A 144 -5.38 -1.92 2.52
N TYR A 145 -4.33 -2.11 3.32
CA TYR A 145 -3.09 -2.77 2.86
C TYR A 145 -3.34 -4.23 2.42
N LEU A 146 -4.40 -4.86 2.92
CA LEU A 146 -4.81 -6.22 2.53
C LEU A 146 -5.45 -6.26 1.13
N ARG A 147 -5.65 -5.10 0.47
CA ARG A 147 -6.24 -4.98 -0.87
C ARG A 147 -5.37 -5.60 -1.95
N LYS A 148 -4.04 -5.40 -1.87
CA LYS A 148 -3.09 -5.74 -2.93
C LYS A 148 -1.87 -6.46 -2.34
N ALA A 149 -1.27 -7.37 -3.11
CA ALA A 149 -0.11 -8.13 -2.63
C ALA A 149 1.08 -7.21 -2.29
N SER A 150 1.32 -6.19 -3.13
CA SER A 150 2.40 -5.20 -2.96
C SER A 150 2.28 -4.40 -1.67
N THR A 151 1.08 -3.88 -1.37
CA THR A 151 0.83 -3.09 -0.16
C THR A 151 0.86 -3.96 1.10
N THR A 152 0.45 -5.23 1.00
CA THR A 152 0.61 -6.19 2.09
C THR A 152 2.08 -6.42 2.41
N ILE A 153 2.90 -6.67 1.39
CA ILE A 153 4.34 -6.91 1.57
C ILE A 153 5.03 -5.66 2.11
N ALA A 154 4.73 -4.49 1.56
CA ALA A 154 5.26 -3.22 2.06
C ALA A 154 4.92 -3.02 3.56
N TYR A 155 3.70 -3.34 3.97
CA TYR A 155 3.28 -3.26 5.38
C TYR A 155 4.05 -4.24 6.28
N PHE A 156 4.18 -5.51 5.87
CA PHE A 156 4.93 -6.50 6.65
C PHE A 156 6.43 -6.19 6.69
N ASN A 157 7.02 -5.70 5.60
CA ASN A 157 8.39 -5.19 5.57
C ASN A 157 8.56 -3.98 6.49
N HIS A 158 7.62 -3.04 6.51
CA HIS A 158 7.67 -1.90 7.43
C HIS A 158 7.59 -2.33 8.90
N LEU A 159 6.69 -3.26 9.23
CA LEU A 159 6.60 -3.83 10.57
C LEU A 159 7.89 -4.55 10.97
N ARG A 160 8.45 -5.37 10.07
CA ARG A 160 9.71 -6.08 10.31
C ARG A 160 10.86 -5.09 10.49
N ASN A 161 11.01 -4.09 9.62
CA ASN A 161 12.05 -3.07 9.72
C ASN A 161 12.00 -2.30 11.04
N LYS A 162 10.78 -1.95 11.50
CA LYS A 162 10.61 -1.30 12.81
C LYS A 162 11.04 -2.20 13.96
N ARG A 163 10.67 -3.49 13.92
CA ARG A 163 11.07 -4.50 14.92
C ARG A 163 12.57 -4.76 14.90
N THR A 164 13.15 -4.96 13.72
CA THR A 164 14.58 -5.12 13.50
C THR A 164 15.35 -3.95 14.07
N ARG A 165 14.96 -2.70 13.74
CA ARG A 165 15.65 -1.51 14.25
C ARG A 165 15.59 -1.41 15.77
N LEU A 166 14.48 -1.80 16.38
CA LEU A 166 14.35 -1.88 17.84
C LEU A 166 15.24 -2.97 18.43
N ALA A 167 15.30 -4.15 17.81
CA ALA A 167 16.15 -5.24 18.23
C ALA A 167 17.64 -4.87 18.13
N LEU A 168 18.07 -4.27 17.00
CA LEU A 168 19.44 -3.78 16.79
C LEU A 168 19.84 -2.70 17.80
N LYS A 169 18.95 -1.75 18.10
CA LYS A 169 19.21 -0.73 19.13
C LYS A 169 19.42 -1.33 20.53
N ARG A 170 18.87 -2.52 20.79
CA ARG A 170 19.02 -3.22 22.07
C ARG A 170 20.27 -4.11 22.05
N PHE A 171 20.53 -4.79 20.95
CA PHE A 171 21.74 -5.60 20.79
C PHE A 171 23.03 -4.79 20.79
N SER A 172 22.97 -3.54 20.34
CA SER A 172 24.11 -2.63 20.43
C SER A 172 24.58 -2.36 21.87
N LYS A 173 23.77 -2.69 22.88
CA LYS A 173 24.19 -2.59 24.29
C LYS A 173 25.12 -3.73 24.71
N ILE A 174 25.16 -4.83 23.94
CA ILE A 174 25.91 -6.03 24.26
C ILE A 174 27.26 -5.96 23.57
N LYS A 175 28.34 -5.99 24.35
CA LYS A 175 29.72 -5.90 23.83
C LYS A 175 29.99 -7.00 22.79
N LEU A 176 29.56 -8.23 23.07
CA LEU A 176 29.72 -9.39 22.18
C LEU A 176 28.93 -9.30 20.87
N ILE A 177 27.80 -8.60 20.84
CA ILE A 177 27.04 -8.42 19.60
C ILE A 177 27.58 -7.23 18.82
N ARG A 178 28.06 -6.17 19.50
CA ARG A 178 28.75 -5.03 18.84
C ARG A 178 29.97 -5.43 18.03
N SER A 179 30.57 -6.56 18.34
CA SER A 179 31.69 -7.13 17.59
C SER A 179 31.30 -7.85 16.30
N ILE A 180 30.02 -8.18 16.10
CA ILE A 180 29.57 -8.77 14.84
C ILE A 180 29.60 -7.68 13.77
N PRO A 181 30.30 -7.91 12.64
CA PRO A 181 30.30 -6.96 11.53
C PRO A 181 28.89 -6.67 11.06
N ALA A 182 28.62 -5.40 10.72
CA ALA A 182 27.31 -4.96 10.29
C ALA A 182 26.78 -5.74 9.06
N THR A 183 27.68 -6.28 8.23
CA THR A 183 27.36 -7.12 7.06
C THR A 183 26.70 -8.46 7.40
N HIS A 184 26.89 -8.99 8.61
CA HIS A 184 26.32 -10.28 9.05
C HIS A 184 25.06 -10.12 9.92
N MET A 185 24.57 -8.87 10.04
CA MET A 185 23.46 -8.54 10.92
C MET A 185 22.13 -9.16 10.48
N ASP A 186 21.94 -9.34 9.17
CA ASP A 186 20.77 -9.95 8.56
C ASP A 186 20.56 -11.38 9.06
N ILE A 187 21.68 -12.09 9.26
CA ILE A 187 21.71 -13.48 9.75
C ILE A 187 21.31 -13.48 11.23
N LEU A 188 21.90 -12.61 12.05
CA LEU A 188 21.55 -12.49 13.46
C LEU A 188 20.04 -12.23 13.64
N VAL A 189 19.49 -11.27 12.89
CA VAL A 189 18.07 -10.88 12.94
C VAL A 189 17.12 -12.00 12.52
N GLN A 190 17.55 -12.92 11.64
CA GLN A 190 16.73 -14.06 11.22
C GLN A 190 16.62 -15.17 12.27
N HIS A 191 17.62 -15.31 13.13
CA HIS A 191 17.68 -16.40 14.10
C HIS A 191 17.13 -16.02 15.48
N ILE A 192 16.92 -14.74 15.74
CA ILE A 192 16.36 -14.28 17.01
C ILE A 192 14.84 -14.43 17.02
N ARG A 193 14.32 -15.07 18.08
CA ARG A 193 12.88 -15.30 18.27
C ARG A 193 12.37 -14.51 19.47
N GLN A 194 11.16 -13.96 19.38
CA GLN A 194 10.54 -13.29 20.53
C GLN A 194 9.74 -14.30 21.36
N VAL A 195 9.96 -14.29 22.67
CA VAL A 195 9.28 -15.12 23.66
C VAL A 195 8.56 -14.24 24.69
N HIS A 196 7.51 -14.79 25.30
CA HIS A 196 6.75 -14.14 26.36
C HIS A 196 6.67 -15.04 27.57
N PHE A 197 6.95 -14.47 28.73
CA PHE A 197 6.76 -15.09 30.02
C PHE A 197 5.71 -14.31 30.79
N ARG A 198 4.73 -15.01 31.37
CA ARG A 198 3.78 -14.38 32.28
C ARG A 198 4.43 -14.20 33.64
N LYS A 199 3.96 -13.23 34.42
CA LYS A 199 4.38 -13.08 35.82
C LYS A 199 4.33 -14.43 36.56
N GLY A 200 5.40 -14.73 37.30
CA GLY A 200 5.60 -15.96 38.07
C GLY A 200 6.13 -17.16 37.28
N HIS A 201 6.33 -17.05 35.96
CA HIS A 201 6.93 -18.13 35.17
C HIS A 201 8.45 -18.13 35.27
N TYR A 202 9.03 -19.33 35.26
CA TYR A 202 10.47 -19.54 35.23
C TYR A 202 10.99 -19.39 33.80
N LEU A 203 12.06 -18.62 33.65
CA LEU A 203 12.89 -18.57 32.45
C LEU A 203 13.93 -19.70 32.47
N PHE A 204 14.51 -19.94 33.65
CA PHE A 204 15.42 -21.05 33.95
C PHE A 204 15.17 -21.56 35.37
N HIS A 205 15.41 -22.85 35.58
CA HIS A 205 15.58 -23.41 36.91
C HIS A 205 17.06 -23.59 37.21
N LYS A 206 17.38 -23.51 38.49
CA LYS A 206 18.70 -23.87 38.98
C LYS A 206 19.03 -25.32 38.63
N GLY A 207 20.24 -25.54 38.11
CA GLY A 207 20.74 -26.82 37.65
C GLY A 207 20.41 -27.13 36.20
N ASP A 208 19.62 -26.29 35.52
CA ASP A 208 19.35 -26.46 34.10
C ASP A 208 20.64 -26.32 33.29
N ILE A 209 20.86 -27.26 32.37
CA ILE A 209 21.85 -27.09 31.30
C ILE A 209 21.15 -26.30 30.19
N THR A 210 21.58 -25.05 29.99
CA THR A 210 20.94 -24.17 29.00
C THR A 210 21.66 -24.20 27.66
N ASN A 211 20.87 -24.30 26.60
CA ASN A 211 21.31 -24.13 25.21
C ASN A 211 20.70 -22.85 24.61
N ARG A 212 20.33 -21.89 25.45
CA ARG A 212 19.67 -20.64 25.03
C ARG A 212 20.00 -19.50 25.97
N ILE A 213 19.96 -18.29 25.45
CA ILE A 213 20.04 -17.05 26.22
C ILE A 213 18.82 -16.19 25.95
N TYR A 214 18.44 -15.39 26.95
CA TYR A 214 17.33 -14.45 26.83
C TYR A 214 17.79 -13.01 26.99
N PHE A 215 17.34 -12.15 26.10
CA PHE A 215 17.52 -10.70 26.15
C PHE A 215 16.21 -10.05 26.57
N ILE A 216 16.17 -9.40 27.72
CA ILE A 216 14.93 -8.83 28.25
C ILE A 216 14.57 -7.57 27.45
N GLU A 217 13.45 -7.62 26.71
CA GLU A 217 12.91 -6.48 25.94
C GLU A 217 12.12 -5.52 26.82
N SER A 218 11.30 -6.08 27.71
CA SER A 218 10.49 -5.33 28.66
C SER A 218 10.04 -6.24 29.80
N GLY A 219 10.10 -5.75 31.03
CA GLY A 219 9.66 -6.45 32.22
C GLY A 219 10.83 -6.78 33.15
N GLU A 220 10.51 -7.34 34.30
CA GLU A 220 11.50 -7.60 35.35
C GLU A 220 11.62 -9.10 35.62
N VAL A 221 12.84 -9.60 35.74
CA VAL A 221 13.16 -11.00 36.06
C VAL A 221 13.97 -11.01 37.35
N ASN A 222 13.54 -11.79 38.33
CA ASN A 222 14.26 -11.96 39.60
C ASN A 222 15.15 -13.20 39.52
N LEU A 223 16.43 -13.06 39.86
CA LEU A 223 17.39 -14.15 39.96
C LEU A 223 17.57 -14.53 41.43
N VAL A 224 17.20 -15.76 41.77
CA VAL A 224 17.24 -16.27 43.15
C VAL A 224 18.40 -17.24 43.30
N TYR A 225 19.38 -16.89 44.14
CA TYR A 225 20.54 -17.72 44.49
C TYR A 225 20.37 -18.30 45.90
N ASN A 226 20.89 -19.50 46.16
CA ASN A 226 20.65 -20.22 47.43
C ASN A 226 21.08 -19.48 48.72
N ASN A 227 21.97 -18.50 48.64
CA ASN A 227 22.63 -17.90 49.81
C ASN A 227 22.88 -16.39 49.70
N ASP A 228 22.28 -15.70 48.74
CA ASP A 228 22.60 -14.30 48.44
C ASP A 228 21.36 -13.44 48.16
N LYS A 229 21.55 -12.12 48.09
CA LYS A 229 20.48 -11.18 47.75
C LYS A 229 19.95 -11.46 46.34
N ASP A 230 18.63 -11.52 46.22
CA ASP A 230 17.88 -11.50 44.96
C ASP A 230 18.42 -10.42 44.01
N HIS A 231 18.79 -10.82 42.79
CA HIS A 231 19.26 -9.89 41.76
C HIS A 231 18.14 -9.63 40.77
N LEU A 232 17.71 -8.37 40.68
CA LEU A 232 16.64 -7.97 39.76
C LEU A 232 17.22 -7.58 38.40
N ILE A 233 16.95 -8.41 37.40
CA ILE A 233 17.27 -8.15 36.01
C ILE A 233 16.16 -7.32 35.37
N LYS A 234 16.53 -6.25 34.67
CA LYS A 234 15.60 -5.31 34.03
C LYS A 234 15.81 -5.24 32.52
N ASP A 235 15.06 -4.33 31.89
CA ASP A 235 15.11 -4.09 30.46
C ASP A 235 16.56 -3.92 29.94
N ASN A 236 16.89 -4.63 28.87
CA ASN A 236 18.18 -4.66 28.16
C ASN A 236 19.32 -5.44 28.82
N GLU A 237 19.02 -6.25 29.82
CA GLU A 237 19.98 -7.18 30.39
C GLU A 237 19.77 -8.60 29.83
N ILE A 238 20.79 -9.45 29.99
CA ILE A 238 20.84 -10.82 29.48
C ILE A 238 20.69 -11.77 30.66
N VAL A 239 19.99 -12.89 30.44
CA VAL A 239 19.90 -13.99 31.40
C VAL A 239 20.43 -15.28 30.76
N GLY A 240 21.25 -16.01 31.51
CA GLY A 240 21.81 -17.31 31.12
C GLY A 240 23.12 -17.25 30.30
N GLU A 241 23.71 -16.07 30.12
CA GLU A 241 24.92 -15.89 29.28
C GLU A 241 26.12 -16.72 29.72
N THR A 242 26.42 -16.75 31.02
CA THR A 242 27.58 -17.44 31.58
C THR A 242 27.45 -18.96 31.38
N ALA A 243 26.30 -19.51 31.77
CA ALA A 243 26.00 -20.93 31.61
C ALA A 243 26.00 -21.36 30.12
N PHE A 244 25.50 -20.49 29.24
CA PHE A 244 25.49 -20.72 27.80
C PHE A 244 26.89 -20.74 27.17
N LEU A 245 27.77 -19.81 27.57
CA LEU A 245 29.12 -19.72 27.01
C LEU A 245 30.04 -20.84 27.54
N ILE A 246 29.98 -21.09 28.85
CA ILE A 246 30.87 -22.04 29.54
C ILE A 246 30.34 -23.48 29.48
N HIS A 247 29.08 -23.66 29.06
CA HIS A 247 28.36 -24.95 29.06
C HIS A 247 28.20 -25.55 30.47
N ASP A 248 28.09 -24.68 31.47
CA ASP A 248 27.86 -25.05 32.87
C ASP A 248 26.38 -24.99 33.26
N PRO A 249 25.95 -25.69 34.31
CA PRO A 249 24.59 -25.60 34.83
C PRO A 249 24.25 -24.19 35.34
N ILE A 250 23.01 -23.75 35.13
CA ILE A 250 22.49 -22.50 35.68
C ILE A 250 22.56 -22.54 37.23
N LEU A 251 23.10 -21.48 37.84
CA LEU A 251 23.34 -21.43 39.29
C LEU A 251 22.16 -20.87 40.12
N TYR A 252 21.11 -20.38 39.45
CA TYR A 252 20.01 -19.60 40.03
C TYR A 252 18.66 -19.93 39.40
N ASP A 253 17.56 -19.68 40.11
CA ASP A 253 16.23 -19.67 39.50
C ASP A 253 15.97 -18.28 38.90
N ALA A 254 15.56 -18.22 37.62
CA ALA A 254 15.22 -16.97 36.95
C ALA A 254 13.70 -16.86 36.78
N ILE A 255 13.04 -15.96 37.51
CA ILE A 255 11.58 -15.89 37.62
C ILE A 255 11.06 -14.55 37.14
N ALA A 256 10.09 -14.54 36.23
CA ALA A 256 9.45 -13.31 35.76
C ALA A 256 8.64 -12.63 36.89
N SER A 257 9.07 -11.44 37.33
CA SER A 257 8.37 -10.65 38.35
C SER A 257 7.17 -9.86 37.78
N THR A 258 7.22 -9.57 36.48
CA THR A 258 6.12 -9.00 35.68
C THR A 258 5.84 -9.88 34.47
N ASP A 259 4.90 -9.48 33.60
CA ASP A 259 4.90 -10.03 32.24
C ASP A 259 6.18 -9.56 31.53
N VAL A 260 6.95 -10.53 31.03
CA VAL A 260 8.26 -10.31 30.43
C VAL A 260 8.21 -10.65 28.96
N LYS A 261 8.70 -9.73 28.15
CA LYS A 261 9.00 -9.96 26.73
C LYS A 261 10.49 -10.08 26.60
N ALA A 262 10.95 -11.13 25.92
CA ALA A 262 12.37 -11.34 25.70
C ALA A 262 12.65 -11.82 24.27
N PHE A 263 13.89 -11.62 23.82
CA PHE A 263 14.41 -12.28 22.65
C PHE A 263 15.21 -13.51 23.07
N GLU A 264 14.99 -14.64 22.40
CA GLU A 264 15.70 -15.90 22.57
C GLU A 264 16.74 -16.04 21.45
N LEU A 265 17.95 -16.45 21.83
CA LEU A 265 18.96 -16.96 20.90
C LEU A 265 19.38 -18.37 21.35
N THR A 266 19.31 -19.34 20.44
CA THR A 266 19.66 -20.73 20.76
C THR A 266 21.12 -21.04 20.45
N GLN A 267 21.65 -22.12 21.03
CA GLN A 267 23.01 -22.60 20.80
C GLN A 267 23.25 -22.94 19.33
N ASN A 268 22.26 -23.54 18.66
CA ASN A 268 22.35 -23.88 17.24
C ASN A 268 22.48 -22.63 16.39
N ASP A 269 21.65 -21.62 16.69
CA ASP A 269 21.66 -20.34 16.00
C ASP A 269 22.98 -19.58 16.25
N PHE A 270 23.49 -19.62 17.49
CA PHE A 270 24.77 -19.03 17.86
C PHE A 270 25.95 -19.74 17.20
N ASN A 271 25.94 -21.07 17.10
CA ASN A 271 26.95 -21.84 16.38
C ASN A 271 26.94 -21.50 14.89
N GLN A 272 25.77 -21.38 14.25
CA GLN A 272 25.67 -20.94 12.86
C GLN A 272 26.23 -19.52 12.67
N LEU A 273 25.94 -18.61 13.60
CA LEU A 273 26.51 -17.26 13.60
C LEU A 273 28.03 -17.28 13.75
N ARG A 274 28.56 -18.09 14.65
CA ARG A 274 30.00 -18.28 14.86
C ARG A 274 30.68 -18.84 13.61
N ASP A 275 30.09 -19.86 12.99
CA ASP A 275 30.66 -20.50 11.81
C ASP A 275 30.64 -19.57 10.58
N THR A 276 29.73 -18.60 10.57
CA THR A 276 29.59 -17.60 9.49
C THR A 276 30.39 -16.31 9.76
N CYS A 277 30.78 -16.04 11.02
CA CYS A 277 31.45 -14.81 11.44
C CYS A 277 32.79 -15.12 12.16
N PRO A 278 33.92 -15.21 11.43
CA PRO A 278 35.24 -15.47 12.02
C PRO A 278 35.64 -14.46 13.11
N GLU A 279 35.20 -13.20 13.00
CA GLU A 279 35.49 -12.15 13.99
C GLU A 279 34.79 -12.40 15.34
N LEU A 280 33.61 -13.03 15.30
CA LEU A 280 32.89 -13.43 16.52
C LEU A 280 33.67 -14.51 17.28
N GLN A 281 34.34 -15.42 16.57
CA GLN A 281 35.15 -16.48 17.15
C GLN A 281 36.39 -15.93 17.87
N GLU A 282 37.06 -14.94 17.29
CA GLU A 282 38.23 -14.27 17.89
C GLU A 282 37.84 -13.55 19.20
N ILE A 283 36.68 -12.90 19.21
CA ILE A 283 36.23 -12.09 20.34
C ILE A 283 35.64 -12.95 21.47
N ILE A 284 34.96 -14.06 21.17
CA ILE A 284 34.60 -15.06 22.19
C ILE A 284 35.88 -15.61 22.85
N GLY A 285 36.94 -15.87 22.07
CA GLY A 285 38.22 -16.30 22.61
C GLY A 285 38.88 -15.26 23.53
N LEU A 286 38.81 -13.98 23.18
CA LEU A 286 39.28 -12.88 24.01
C LEU A 286 38.43 -12.69 25.28
N TYR A 287 37.10 -12.82 25.19
CA TYR A 287 36.19 -12.70 26.32
C TYR A 287 36.40 -13.84 27.31
N ALA A 288 36.46 -15.08 26.83
CA ALA A 288 36.79 -16.25 27.65
C ALA A 288 38.16 -16.09 28.32
N ARG A 289 39.15 -15.52 27.62
CA ARG A 289 40.48 -15.26 28.20
C ARG A 289 40.44 -14.17 29.28
N ASN A 290 39.67 -13.11 29.09
CA ASN A 290 39.55 -12.03 30.06
C ASN A 290 38.76 -12.44 31.31
N GLU A 291 37.71 -13.26 31.18
CA GLU A 291 36.98 -13.83 32.32
C GLU A 291 37.89 -14.76 33.15
N LEU A 292 38.68 -15.61 32.47
CA LEU A 292 39.64 -16.50 33.11
C LEU A 292 40.78 -15.74 33.81
N LEU A 293 41.15 -14.56 33.30
CA LEU A 293 42.11 -13.66 33.93
C LEU A 293 41.50 -12.87 35.11
N HIS A 294 40.20 -12.57 35.06
CA HIS A 294 39.46 -11.96 36.17
C HIS A 294 39.40 -12.90 37.40
N ASP A 295 39.20 -14.20 37.18
CA ASP A 295 39.28 -15.23 38.24
C ASP A 295 40.70 -15.44 38.80
N LEU A 296 41.73 -15.07 38.03
CA LEU A 296 43.14 -15.13 38.45
C LEU A 296 43.65 -13.82 39.09
N GLY A 297 42.78 -12.82 39.26
CA GLY A 297 43.05 -11.64 40.08
C GLY A 297 44.11 -10.67 39.55
N GLN A 298 44.32 -10.58 38.23
CA GLN A 298 45.24 -9.59 37.66
C GLN A 298 44.66 -8.74 36.52
N MET A 299 44.62 -7.42 36.82
CA MET A 299 44.53 -6.24 35.96
C MET A 299 43.16 -5.69 35.51
N ASN A 300 42.96 -4.42 35.90
CA ASN A 300 42.13 -3.40 35.24
C ASN A 300 42.68 -3.13 33.83
N GLY A 301 41.91 -3.47 32.80
CA GLY A 301 42.17 -3.05 31.43
C GLY A 301 40.85 -2.79 30.72
N GLU A 302 40.47 -1.52 30.56
CA GLU A 302 39.39 -1.13 29.66
C GLU A 302 39.79 -1.51 28.23
N SER A 303 39.10 -2.51 27.66
CA SER A 303 39.35 -2.92 26.27
C SER A 303 38.87 -1.83 25.30
N GLU A 304 39.81 -1.07 24.77
CA GLU A 304 39.66 -0.18 23.62
C GLU A 304 39.31 -0.99 22.35
N ASN A 305 38.55 -0.39 21.42
CA ASN A 305 38.09 -0.90 20.11
C ASN A 305 36.66 -1.49 20.01
N HIS A 306 35.70 -0.98 20.77
CA HIS A 306 34.28 -1.21 20.45
C HIS A 306 33.63 0.06 19.91
N MET A 307 33.10 -0.03 18.68
CA MET A 307 32.28 1.03 18.07
C MET A 307 31.16 1.45 19.02
N ASP A 308 30.89 2.75 19.09
CA ASP A 308 29.85 3.28 19.99
C ASP A 308 28.50 2.64 19.65
N ALA A 309 27.68 2.35 20.67
CA ALA A 309 26.41 1.62 20.50
C ALA A 309 25.47 2.33 19.50
N LYS A 310 25.53 3.67 19.45
CA LYS A 310 24.73 4.47 18.54
C LYS A 310 25.24 4.35 17.10
N GLU A 311 26.55 4.43 16.89
CA GLU A 311 27.19 4.27 15.58
C GLU A 311 27.02 2.85 15.04
N TRP A 312 27.18 1.83 15.89
CA TRP A 312 26.92 0.43 15.54
C TRP A 312 25.47 0.20 15.14
N THR A 313 24.52 0.78 15.86
CA THR A 313 23.09 0.64 15.51
C THR A 313 22.80 1.26 14.13
N ILE A 314 23.40 2.41 13.84
CA ILE A 314 23.23 3.10 12.55
C ILE A 314 23.81 2.23 11.43
N GLU A 315 25.03 1.75 11.59
CA GLU A 315 25.69 0.96 10.55
C GLU A 315 25.01 -0.40 10.35
N ALA A 316 24.72 -1.14 11.43
CA ALA A 316 23.95 -2.38 11.41
C ALA A 316 22.58 -2.21 10.72
N SER A 317 21.89 -1.09 10.95
CA SER A 317 20.58 -0.86 10.33
C SER A 317 20.63 -0.69 8.81
N LYS A 318 21.76 -0.23 8.24
CA LYS A 318 21.93 -0.05 6.79
C LYS A 318 22.04 -1.39 6.06
N HIS A 319 22.69 -2.38 6.68
CA HIS A 319 22.94 -3.68 6.06
C HIS A 319 21.72 -4.60 6.12
N VAL A 320 20.90 -4.52 7.19
CA VAL A 320 19.64 -5.31 7.29
C VAL A 320 18.55 -4.93 6.29
N HIS A 321 18.72 -3.83 5.54
CA HIS A 321 17.73 -3.38 4.58
C HIS A 321 17.73 -4.12 3.23
N GLN A 322 18.62 -5.10 3.01
CA GLN A 322 18.80 -5.68 1.68
C GLN A 322 17.86 -6.84 1.33
N HIS A 323 17.25 -7.52 2.31
CA HIS A 323 16.39 -8.68 2.05
C HIS A 323 14.90 -8.36 2.21
N SER A 324 14.19 -8.19 1.09
CA SER A 324 12.73 -8.04 1.07
C SER A 324 12.06 -9.32 1.59
N TYR A 325 11.31 -9.22 2.69
CA TYR A 325 10.58 -10.35 3.27
C TYR A 325 9.21 -10.52 2.61
N ILE A 326 8.91 -11.73 2.18
CA ILE A 326 7.58 -12.10 1.66
C ILE A 326 6.82 -12.80 2.81
N PRO A 327 5.74 -12.19 3.34
CA PRO A 327 4.98 -12.77 4.43
C PRO A 327 4.26 -14.04 3.99
N THR A 328 4.15 -15.01 4.90
CA THR A 328 3.44 -16.26 4.62
C THR A 328 1.94 -16.06 4.56
N GLN A 329 1.21 -16.88 3.79
CA GLN A 329 -0.25 -16.78 3.70
C GLN A 329 -0.94 -16.93 5.06
N LYS A 330 -0.35 -17.70 5.98
CA LYS A 330 -0.86 -17.87 7.35
C LYS A 330 -0.77 -16.57 8.15
N GLU A 331 0.37 -15.89 8.12
CA GLU A 331 0.55 -14.59 8.79
C GLU A 331 -0.38 -13.51 8.24
N ILE A 332 -0.57 -13.46 6.92
CA ILE A 332 -1.52 -12.55 6.28
C ILE A 332 -2.94 -12.84 6.79
N ASN A 333 -3.35 -14.11 6.84
CA ASN A 333 -4.67 -14.51 7.30
C ASN A 333 -4.88 -14.17 8.80
N ASP A 334 -3.90 -14.44 9.66
CA ASP A 334 -3.97 -14.16 11.09
C ASP A 334 -4.07 -12.65 11.37
N HIS A 335 -3.36 -11.82 10.59
CA HIS A 335 -3.49 -10.37 10.66
C HIS A 335 -4.81 -9.86 10.08
N ALA A 336 -5.28 -10.46 8.99
CA ALA A 336 -6.55 -10.10 8.35
C ALA A 336 -7.76 -10.39 9.24
N GLN A 337 -7.77 -11.52 9.95
CA GLN A 337 -8.85 -11.85 10.90
C GLN A 337 -8.94 -10.87 12.06
N LYS A 338 -7.81 -10.27 12.47
CA LYS A 338 -7.79 -9.24 13.53
C LYS A 338 -8.28 -7.87 13.06
N GLN A 339 -8.39 -7.63 11.75
CA GLN A 339 -8.85 -6.36 11.18
C GLN A 339 -10.24 -6.46 10.55
N THR A 340 -11.26 -6.20 11.36
CA THR A 340 -12.68 -6.24 10.94
C THR A 340 -13.06 -5.17 9.90
N SER A 341 -12.27 -4.10 9.76
CA SER A 341 -12.55 -2.98 8.83
C SER A 341 -11.92 -3.11 7.45
N ALA A 342 -11.14 -4.16 7.16
CA ALA A 342 -10.39 -4.28 5.91
C ALA A 342 -11.29 -4.32 4.65
N PRO A 343 -12.37 -5.13 4.57
CA PRO A 343 -13.26 -5.15 3.41
C PRO A 343 -13.97 -3.81 3.13
N LEU A 344 -14.36 -3.09 4.18
CA LEU A 344 -14.95 -1.75 4.04
C LEU A 344 -13.93 -0.73 3.56
N SER A 345 -12.66 -0.88 3.93
CA SER A 345 -11.58 -0.01 3.45
C SER A 345 -11.25 -0.26 1.98
N ILE A 346 -11.35 -1.52 1.52
CA ILE A 346 -11.23 -1.88 0.10
C ILE A 346 -12.35 -1.22 -0.71
N TRP A 347 -13.60 -1.41 -0.28
CA TRP A 347 -14.77 -0.81 -0.93
C TRP A 347 -14.67 0.72 -0.97
N LEU A 348 -14.26 1.33 0.14
CA LEU A 348 -14.13 2.79 0.25
C LEU A 348 -13.06 3.33 -0.71
N GLY A 349 -11.96 2.60 -0.95
CA GLY A 349 -10.96 3.02 -1.93
C GLY A 349 -11.54 3.15 -3.33
N ILE A 350 -12.19 2.09 -3.81
CA ILE A 350 -12.77 2.04 -5.16
C ILE A 350 -13.94 3.04 -5.29
N PHE A 351 -14.70 3.26 -4.20
CA PHE A 351 -15.71 4.32 -4.19
C PHE A 351 -15.10 5.70 -4.44
N LEU A 352 -13.99 6.02 -3.78
CA LEU A 352 -13.35 7.32 -3.90
C LEU A 352 -12.74 7.54 -5.29
N ASP A 353 -12.21 6.48 -5.89
CA ASP A 353 -11.73 6.48 -7.28
C ASP A 353 -12.90 6.70 -8.26
N GLY A 354 -14.04 6.06 -8.00
CA GLY A 354 -15.24 6.16 -8.83
C GLY A 354 -15.91 7.55 -8.84
N ILE A 355 -15.61 8.45 -7.90
CA ILE A 355 -16.20 9.80 -7.87
C ILE A 355 -15.71 10.65 -9.05
N PRO A 356 -14.40 10.94 -9.20
CA PRO A 356 -13.90 11.65 -10.38
C PRO A 356 -14.25 10.92 -11.69
N GLU A 357 -14.09 9.59 -11.74
CA GLU A 357 -14.37 8.81 -12.96
C GLU A 357 -15.82 8.93 -13.41
N SER A 358 -16.78 8.79 -12.49
CA SER A 358 -18.20 8.91 -12.81
C SER A 358 -18.56 10.30 -13.33
N PHE A 359 -18.01 11.36 -12.73
CA PHE A 359 -18.22 12.72 -13.20
C PHE A 359 -17.72 12.91 -14.64
N VAL A 360 -16.48 12.50 -14.91
CA VAL A 360 -15.85 12.60 -16.24
C VAL A 360 -16.65 11.84 -17.30
N ILE A 361 -17.15 10.64 -17.00
CA ILE A 361 -17.98 9.88 -17.95
C ILE A 361 -19.22 10.70 -18.36
N GLY A 362 -19.86 11.36 -17.39
CA GLY A 362 -21.05 12.17 -17.62
C GLY A 362 -20.77 13.45 -18.39
N ALA A 363 -19.70 14.16 -18.02
CA ALA A 363 -19.30 15.43 -18.62
C ALA A 363 -18.74 15.22 -20.04
N GLY A 364 -17.85 14.24 -20.24
CA GLY A 364 -17.37 13.86 -21.58
C GLY A 364 -18.48 13.37 -22.51
N PHE A 365 -19.52 12.70 -21.97
CA PHE A 365 -20.71 12.37 -22.75
C PHE A 365 -21.45 13.61 -23.27
N LEU A 366 -21.50 14.69 -22.49
CA LEU A 366 -22.07 15.98 -22.92
C LEU A 366 -21.29 16.57 -24.10
N ILE A 367 -19.96 16.54 -24.04
CA ILE A 367 -19.09 17.02 -25.13
C ILE A 367 -19.38 16.25 -26.42
N ILE A 368 -19.52 14.92 -26.34
CA ILE A 368 -19.86 14.09 -27.50
C ILE A 368 -21.25 14.48 -28.05
N LEU A 369 -22.24 14.74 -27.18
CA LEU A 369 -23.56 15.20 -27.62
C LEU A 369 -23.48 16.56 -28.32
N ALA A 370 -22.72 17.51 -27.77
CA ALA A 370 -22.53 18.84 -28.35
C ALA A 370 -21.85 18.77 -29.73
N SER A 371 -20.93 17.82 -29.93
CA SER A 371 -20.28 17.60 -31.22
C SER A 371 -21.21 17.02 -32.31
N LYS A 372 -22.32 16.36 -31.93
CA LYS A 372 -23.25 15.71 -32.85
C LYS A 372 -24.50 16.57 -33.04
N GLY A 373 -24.45 17.47 -34.02
CA GLY A 373 -25.40 18.57 -34.18
C GLY A 373 -26.91 18.24 -34.26
N SER A 374 -27.35 17.05 -34.70
CA SER A 374 -28.78 16.71 -34.78
C SER A 374 -29.21 15.74 -33.67
N LEU A 375 -29.84 16.25 -32.61
CA LEU A 375 -30.22 15.45 -31.44
C LEU A 375 -31.34 14.42 -31.69
N ASP A 376 -32.20 14.64 -32.68
CA ASP A 376 -33.40 13.82 -32.94
C ASP A 376 -33.10 12.44 -33.56
N SER A 377 -31.97 12.28 -34.26
CA SER A 377 -31.58 11.02 -34.91
C SER A 377 -30.46 10.27 -34.17
N LEU A 378 -30.05 10.75 -32.99
CA LEU A 378 -28.99 10.11 -32.22
C LEU A 378 -29.44 8.76 -31.67
N SER A 379 -28.60 7.75 -31.91
CA SER A 379 -28.65 6.44 -31.26
C SER A 379 -27.66 6.41 -30.10
N PHE A 380 -27.99 5.69 -29.03
CA PHE A 380 -27.11 5.49 -27.88
C PHE A 380 -25.73 4.95 -28.30
N SER A 381 -25.69 4.04 -29.29
CA SER A 381 -24.43 3.45 -29.79
C SER A 381 -23.46 4.46 -30.41
N SER A 382 -23.95 5.62 -30.84
CA SER A 382 -23.15 6.66 -31.50
C SER A 382 -22.46 7.61 -30.52
N VAL A 383 -22.79 7.52 -29.24
CA VAL A 383 -22.33 8.46 -28.19
C VAL A 383 -21.58 7.75 -27.08
N ILE A 384 -21.23 6.48 -27.29
CA ILE A 384 -20.46 5.67 -26.34
C ILE A 384 -18.98 5.96 -26.55
N PRO A 385 -18.24 6.46 -25.54
CA PRO A 385 -16.79 6.49 -25.56
C PRO A 385 -16.25 5.08 -25.28
N TYR A 386 -16.24 4.24 -26.32
CA TYR A 386 -15.79 2.85 -26.27
C TYR A 386 -14.39 2.71 -25.68
N THR A 387 -13.46 3.60 -26.01
CA THR A 387 -12.08 3.56 -25.52
C THR A 387 -12.02 3.77 -24.00
N LEU A 388 -12.70 4.80 -23.49
CA LEU A 388 -12.77 5.10 -22.05
C LEU A 388 -13.49 3.99 -21.29
N ILE A 389 -14.64 3.54 -21.79
CA ILE A 389 -15.44 2.49 -21.15
C ILE A 389 -14.69 1.15 -21.15
N ALA A 390 -14.05 0.78 -22.25
CA ALA A 390 -13.25 -0.43 -22.32
C ALA A 390 -12.06 -0.35 -21.34
N GLY A 391 -11.36 0.78 -21.30
CA GLY A 391 -10.24 0.99 -20.35
C GLY A 391 -10.68 0.83 -18.89
N LEU A 392 -11.73 1.54 -18.49
CA LEU A 392 -12.29 1.45 -17.14
C LEU A 392 -12.81 0.04 -16.82
N PHE A 393 -13.54 -0.58 -17.75
CA PHE A 393 -14.06 -1.93 -17.59
C PHE A 393 -12.93 -2.95 -17.35
N LEU A 394 -11.88 -2.89 -18.18
CA LEU A 394 -10.77 -3.83 -18.14
C LEU A 394 -9.89 -3.65 -16.91
N SER A 395 -9.83 -2.46 -16.32
CA SER A 395 -9.13 -2.21 -15.07
C SER A 395 -9.93 -2.65 -13.84
N ASN A 396 -11.22 -2.33 -13.81
CA ASN A 396 -12.08 -2.62 -12.66
C ASN A 396 -12.37 -4.12 -12.48
N LEU A 397 -12.39 -4.88 -13.58
CA LEU A 397 -12.63 -6.32 -13.58
C LEU A 397 -11.63 -7.12 -12.70
N PRO A 398 -10.30 -7.06 -12.92
CA PRO A 398 -9.33 -7.78 -12.09
C PRO A 398 -9.30 -7.28 -10.65
N GLU A 399 -9.48 -5.97 -10.41
CA GLU A 399 -9.48 -5.41 -9.06
C GLU A 399 -10.65 -5.94 -8.21
N ALA A 400 -11.87 -5.95 -8.77
CA ALA A 400 -13.03 -6.51 -8.09
C ALA A 400 -12.94 -8.03 -7.90
N MET A 401 -12.33 -8.74 -8.86
CA MET A 401 -12.08 -10.17 -8.78
C MET A 401 -11.13 -10.54 -7.64
N SER A 402 -9.94 -9.94 -7.60
CA SER A 402 -8.94 -10.16 -6.55
C SER A 402 -9.48 -9.77 -5.18
N SER A 403 -10.12 -8.60 -5.09
CA SER A 403 -10.73 -8.09 -3.87
C SER A 403 -11.84 -9.00 -3.34
N SER A 404 -12.69 -9.55 -4.20
CA SER A 404 -13.76 -10.47 -3.79
C SER A 404 -13.22 -11.80 -3.24
N ILE A 405 -12.13 -12.31 -3.81
CA ILE A 405 -11.43 -13.49 -3.28
C ILE A 405 -10.89 -13.18 -1.87
N GLY A 406 -10.28 -12.00 -1.69
CA GLY A 406 -9.80 -11.51 -0.40
C GLY A 406 -10.91 -11.41 0.65
N MET A 407 -12.02 -10.74 0.32
CA MET A 407 -13.18 -10.58 1.21
C MET A 407 -13.79 -11.92 1.61
N LYS A 408 -13.89 -12.89 0.68
CA LYS A 408 -14.37 -14.25 0.96
C LYS A 408 -13.44 -14.99 1.93
N LYS A 409 -12.11 -14.85 1.77
CA LYS A 409 -11.11 -15.42 2.72
C LYS A 409 -11.21 -14.81 4.12
N MET A 410 -11.65 -13.56 4.23
CA MET A 410 -11.94 -12.89 5.51
C MET A 410 -13.30 -13.28 6.12
N GLY A 411 -14.00 -14.28 5.55
CA GLY A 411 -15.24 -14.82 6.10
C GLY A 411 -16.51 -14.07 5.70
N TRP A 412 -16.43 -13.11 4.75
CA TRP A 412 -17.64 -12.44 4.27
C TRP A 412 -18.47 -13.34 3.36
N LYS A 413 -19.80 -13.31 3.56
CA LYS A 413 -20.75 -14.08 2.75
C LYS A 413 -20.80 -13.54 1.32
N PRO A 414 -20.89 -14.39 0.27
CA PRO A 414 -20.95 -13.98 -1.13
C PRO A 414 -21.99 -12.90 -1.43
N PHE A 415 -23.18 -13.02 -0.86
CA PHE A 415 -24.26 -12.03 -1.02
C PHE A 415 -23.84 -10.62 -0.57
N LYS A 416 -23.15 -10.51 0.57
CA LYS A 416 -22.68 -9.23 1.10
C LYS A 416 -21.60 -8.62 0.20
N ILE A 417 -20.72 -9.45 -0.36
CA ILE A 417 -19.68 -9.01 -1.29
C ILE A 417 -20.33 -8.46 -2.57
N LEU A 418 -21.24 -9.22 -3.19
CA LEU A 418 -21.94 -8.80 -4.42
C LEU A 418 -22.78 -7.53 -4.21
N SER A 419 -23.43 -7.39 -3.05
CA SER A 419 -24.18 -6.17 -2.72
C SER A 419 -23.28 -4.93 -2.67
N LEU A 420 -22.04 -5.04 -2.17
CA LEU A 420 -21.09 -3.93 -2.15
C LEU A 420 -20.61 -3.53 -3.55
N TRP A 421 -20.35 -4.49 -4.44
CA TRP A 421 -19.95 -4.19 -5.81
C TRP A 421 -21.12 -3.61 -6.63
N SER A 422 -22.32 -4.12 -6.40
CA SER A 422 -23.53 -3.58 -7.03
C SER A 422 -23.81 -2.16 -6.56
N SER A 423 -23.54 -1.84 -5.29
CA SER A 423 -23.70 -0.47 -4.80
C SER A 423 -22.72 0.48 -5.48
N LEU A 424 -21.46 0.07 -5.71
CA LEU A 424 -20.50 0.88 -6.46
C LEU A 424 -20.97 1.13 -7.89
N MET A 425 -21.43 0.09 -8.58
CA MET A 425 -21.97 0.22 -9.93
C MET A 425 -23.12 1.25 -10.01
N ILE A 426 -24.06 1.19 -9.05
CA ILE A 426 -25.17 2.15 -8.98
C ILE A 426 -24.65 3.56 -8.67
N MET A 427 -23.68 3.69 -7.75
CA MET A 427 -23.10 4.99 -7.39
C MET A 427 -22.35 5.62 -8.57
N THR A 428 -21.60 4.84 -9.35
CA THR A 428 -20.93 5.32 -10.57
C THR A 428 -21.95 5.73 -11.64
N ALA A 429 -23.03 4.94 -11.83
CA ALA A 429 -24.11 5.30 -12.75
C ALA A 429 -24.78 6.63 -12.36
N VAL A 430 -25.09 6.81 -11.07
CA VAL A 430 -25.63 8.07 -10.54
C VAL A 430 -24.63 9.22 -10.66
N GLY A 431 -23.35 8.96 -10.39
CA GLY A 431 -22.28 9.95 -10.56
C GLY A 431 -22.12 10.44 -12.00
N ALA A 432 -22.34 9.57 -12.99
CA ALA A 432 -22.37 9.96 -14.40
C ALA A 432 -23.57 10.85 -14.75
N VAL A 433 -24.73 10.64 -14.13
CA VAL A 433 -25.85 11.59 -14.26
C VAL A 433 -25.49 12.95 -13.68
N PHE A 434 -24.83 12.96 -12.51
CA PHE A 434 -24.35 14.21 -11.92
C PHE A 434 -23.31 14.91 -12.80
N GLY A 435 -22.38 14.16 -13.40
CA GLY A 435 -21.42 14.68 -14.38
C GLY A 435 -22.07 15.32 -15.59
N TYR A 436 -23.07 14.65 -16.18
CA TYR A 436 -23.83 15.18 -17.30
C TYR A 436 -24.60 16.47 -16.93
N TYR A 437 -25.28 16.46 -15.77
CA TYR A 437 -26.08 17.60 -15.33
C TYR A 437 -25.24 18.83 -14.99
N TYR A 438 -24.19 18.65 -14.17
CA TYR A 438 -23.35 19.76 -13.76
C TYR A 438 -22.32 20.17 -14.81
N GLY A 439 -21.88 19.25 -15.68
CA GLY A 439 -21.02 19.56 -16.83
C GLY A 439 -21.64 20.63 -17.74
N ALA A 440 -22.97 20.62 -17.90
CA ALA A 440 -23.66 21.64 -18.68
C ALA A 440 -23.72 23.03 -18.03
N VAL A 441 -23.40 23.13 -16.73
CA VAL A 441 -23.55 24.35 -15.93
C VAL A 441 -22.19 24.96 -15.58
N ILE A 442 -21.14 24.14 -15.48
CA ILE A 442 -19.82 24.62 -15.09
C ILE A 442 -19.03 25.18 -16.27
N PRO A 443 -18.13 26.14 -16.03
CA PRO A 443 -17.17 26.57 -17.04
C PRO A 443 -16.26 25.41 -17.51
N ASN A 444 -15.96 25.38 -18.81
CA ASN A 444 -15.15 24.33 -19.46
C ASN A 444 -13.80 24.08 -18.76
N TYR A 445 -13.11 25.14 -18.33
CA TYR A 445 -11.84 25.00 -17.61
C TYR A 445 -11.96 24.31 -16.25
N ILE A 446 -13.11 24.39 -15.56
CA ILE A 446 -13.35 23.66 -14.31
C ILE A 446 -13.56 22.18 -14.63
N GLU A 447 -14.30 21.86 -15.68
CA GLU A 447 -14.50 20.49 -16.17
C GLU A 447 -13.17 19.83 -16.50
N ILE A 448 -12.34 20.47 -17.33
CA ILE A 448 -10.98 20.03 -17.67
C ILE A 448 -10.09 19.90 -16.42
N GLY A 449 -10.28 20.75 -15.43
CA GLY A 449 -9.63 20.61 -14.12
C GLY A 449 -10.02 19.32 -13.39
N VAL A 450 -11.30 18.93 -13.41
CA VAL A 450 -11.80 17.67 -12.82
C VAL A 450 -11.31 16.46 -13.62
N GLU A 451 -11.25 16.55 -14.94
CA GLU A 451 -10.60 15.55 -15.81
C GLU A 451 -9.12 15.38 -15.47
N GLY A 452 -8.42 16.48 -15.21
CA GLY A 452 -7.05 16.47 -14.70
C GLY A 452 -6.97 15.72 -13.38
N VAL A 453 -7.86 16.00 -12.43
CA VAL A 453 -7.91 15.28 -11.13
C VAL A 453 -8.09 13.77 -11.33
N ALA A 454 -9.03 13.34 -12.19
CA ALA A 454 -9.24 11.94 -12.51
C ALA A 454 -7.99 11.31 -13.16
N SER A 455 -7.38 12.01 -14.12
CA SER A 455 -6.19 11.58 -14.86
C SER A 455 -4.99 11.37 -13.94
N GLY A 456 -4.71 12.35 -13.08
CA GLY A 456 -3.62 12.29 -12.11
C GLY A 456 -3.79 11.15 -11.09
N ALA A 457 -5.03 10.96 -10.61
CA ALA A 457 -5.36 9.86 -9.71
C ALA A 457 -5.16 8.49 -10.39
N MET A 458 -5.68 8.29 -11.61
CA MET A 458 -5.54 7.05 -12.38
C MET A 458 -4.08 6.73 -12.71
N LEU A 459 -3.28 7.73 -13.13
CA LEU A 459 -1.86 7.51 -13.43
C LEU A 459 -1.08 7.09 -12.16
N THR A 460 -1.38 7.73 -11.03
CA THR A 460 -0.80 7.35 -9.73
C THR A 460 -1.23 5.94 -9.32
N MET A 461 -2.49 5.58 -9.55
CA MET A 461 -3.04 4.25 -9.28
C MET A 461 -2.33 3.16 -10.11
N ILE A 462 -2.16 3.38 -11.41
CA ILE A 462 -1.45 2.47 -12.33
C ILE A 462 -0.03 2.21 -11.82
N SER A 463 0.70 3.29 -11.50
CA SER A 463 2.10 3.24 -11.08
C SER A 463 2.30 2.65 -9.68
N GLN A 464 1.49 3.05 -8.70
CA GLN A 464 1.66 2.60 -7.31
C GLN A 464 1.09 1.22 -7.06
N THR A 465 0.07 0.83 -7.81
CA THR A 465 -0.72 -0.34 -7.45
C THR A 465 -0.83 -1.39 -8.53
N MET A 466 -1.35 -1.07 -9.72
CA MET A 466 -1.66 -2.11 -10.71
C MET A 466 -0.41 -2.77 -11.30
N ILE A 467 0.56 -1.98 -11.77
CA ILE A 467 1.79 -2.52 -12.37
C ILE A 467 2.62 -3.29 -11.31
N PRO A 468 2.93 -2.72 -10.13
CA PRO A 468 3.69 -3.46 -9.12
C PRO A 468 3.00 -4.74 -8.65
N GLU A 469 1.66 -4.73 -8.53
CA GLU A 469 0.88 -5.92 -8.18
C GLU A 469 0.97 -7.00 -9.25
N ALA A 470 0.82 -6.64 -10.52
CA ALA A 470 0.97 -7.58 -11.63
C ALA A 470 2.38 -8.18 -11.68
N VAL A 471 3.44 -7.35 -11.52
CA VAL A 471 4.82 -7.83 -11.47
C VAL A 471 5.02 -8.80 -10.31
N HIS A 472 4.49 -8.48 -9.14
CA HIS A 472 4.65 -9.31 -7.96
C HIS A 472 3.95 -10.67 -8.08
N ILE A 473 2.74 -10.70 -8.64
CA ILE A 473 1.91 -11.90 -8.72
C ILE A 473 2.25 -12.77 -9.94
N GLY A 474 2.50 -12.15 -11.10
CA GLY A 474 2.67 -12.83 -12.39
C GLY A 474 4.09 -12.82 -12.94
N GLY A 475 5.00 -12.05 -12.35
CA GLY A 475 6.34 -11.81 -12.86
C GLY A 475 6.40 -10.76 -13.97
N SER A 476 7.61 -10.25 -14.24
CA SER A 476 7.84 -9.17 -15.19
C SER A 476 7.47 -9.51 -16.64
N LYS A 477 7.71 -10.77 -17.07
CA LYS A 477 7.45 -11.22 -18.45
C LYS A 477 5.97 -11.15 -18.83
N VAL A 478 5.09 -11.69 -17.97
CA VAL A 478 3.64 -11.66 -18.19
C VAL A 478 3.15 -10.23 -18.11
N THR A 479 3.61 -9.48 -17.11
CA THR A 479 3.20 -8.08 -16.91
C THR A 479 3.50 -7.21 -18.11
N GLY A 480 4.74 -7.23 -18.62
CA GLY A 480 5.12 -6.39 -19.76
C GLY A 480 4.31 -6.67 -21.02
N LEU A 481 4.15 -7.95 -21.39
CA LEU A 481 3.39 -8.33 -22.58
C LEU A 481 1.90 -8.02 -22.44
N SER A 482 1.32 -8.27 -21.26
CA SER A 482 -0.09 -7.97 -20.99
C SER A 482 -0.36 -6.47 -20.98
N THR A 483 0.53 -5.65 -20.41
CA THR A 483 0.41 -4.19 -20.43
C THR A 483 0.48 -3.65 -21.86
N LEU A 484 1.41 -4.15 -22.69
CA LEU A 484 1.46 -3.79 -24.11
C LEU A 484 0.16 -4.17 -24.83
N ALA A 485 -0.32 -5.40 -24.64
CA ALA A 485 -1.55 -5.88 -25.27
C ALA A 485 -2.77 -5.03 -24.88
N GLY A 486 -2.86 -4.63 -23.61
CA GLY A 486 -3.93 -3.76 -23.10
C GLY A 486 -3.89 -2.37 -23.71
N TYR A 487 -2.69 -1.77 -23.75
CA TYR A 487 -2.48 -0.47 -24.39
C TYR A 487 -2.88 -0.50 -25.87
N LEU A 488 -2.38 -1.48 -26.64
CA LEU A 488 -2.69 -1.61 -28.06
C LEU A 488 -4.17 -1.91 -28.31
N SER A 489 -4.82 -2.67 -27.43
CA SER A 489 -6.26 -2.95 -27.53
C SER A 489 -7.09 -1.69 -27.31
N ALA A 490 -6.76 -0.86 -26.32
CA ALA A 490 -7.42 0.42 -26.09
C ALA A 490 -7.20 1.40 -27.26
N VAL A 491 -5.98 1.51 -27.79
CA VAL A 491 -5.71 2.32 -28.98
C VAL A 491 -6.47 1.80 -30.21
N ALA A 492 -6.58 0.48 -30.37
CA ALA A 492 -7.37 -0.11 -31.46
C ALA A 492 -8.87 0.20 -31.33
N PHE A 493 -9.42 0.30 -30.11
CA PHE A 493 -10.80 0.72 -29.90
C PHE A 493 -11.08 2.12 -30.43
N LYS A 494 -10.09 3.02 -30.39
CA LYS A 494 -10.22 4.38 -30.93
C LYS A 494 -10.48 4.40 -32.45
N VAL A 495 -10.09 3.35 -33.18
CA VAL A 495 -10.37 3.22 -34.62
C VAL A 495 -11.86 2.97 -34.90
N PHE A 496 -12.61 2.49 -33.91
CA PHE A 496 -14.03 2.18 -34.03
C PHE A 496 -14.95 3.28 -33.47
N GLU A 497 -14.39 4.36 -32.91
CA GLU A 497 -15.08 5.61 -32.56
C GLU A 497 -15.06 6.58 -33.73
#